data_AF-A0A973ASE5-F1
#
_entry.id   AF-A0A973ASE5-F1
#
_cell.length_a   1.000
_cell.length_b   1.000
_cell.length_c   1.000
_cell.angle_alpha   90.00
_cell.angle_beta   90.00
_cell.angle_gamma   90.00
#
_symmetry.space_group_name_H-M   'P 1'
#
loop_
_entity.id
_entity.type
_entity.pdbx_description
1 polymer ?
#
loop_
_entity_poly.entity_id
_entity_poly.type
_entity_poly.pdbx_seq_one_letter_code
_entity_poly.pdbx_strand_id
1 'polypeptide(L)'
;MVNPILALARGLTIVAVVCLFLSTKNLIGSPSLNDSWSQSLDALKRDSPKEACALLKDWVGLKSQEGIQSAEPFFNLSLCSWQLKERAQAVVYALTSLNLRNSPLKRNSDIKLLQSFQKEIGIRDNLPSRNSFILKMIFPTGFLIFLGFLGAWILIGTLTFRKNKTSIHPLSIIGISICGIGMIFFVFIHQLGGPIAVITADKEVPIFAFDKSGNPEELALLPSGTMIELGVNKNENKNEFVQVLQPMGGWIKKESIQTVIP
;
A
#
# COMPACT_ATOMS: atom_id res chain seq x y z
N MET A 1 -2.40 -45.14 48.73
CA MET A 1 -3.63 -44.45 48.27
C MET A 1 -3.41 -42.96 48.44
N VAL A 2 -3.21 -42.21 47.35
CA VAL A 2 -2.98 -40.75 47.41
C VAL A 2 -4.34 -40.06 47.53
N ASN A 3 -4.49 -39.21 48.53
CA ASN A 3 -5.73 -38.51 48.84
C ASN A 3 -6.11 -37.58 47.67
N PRO A 4 -7.27 -37.78 46.99
CA PRO A 4 -7.63 -37.06 45.77
C PRO A 4 -7.71 -35.55 45.95
N ILE A 5 -7.99 -35.08 47.18
CA ILE A 5 -8.04 -33.65 47.51
C ILE A 5 -6.64 -33.02 47.41
N LEU A 6 -5.59 -33.75 47.78
CA LEU A 6 -4.20 -33.26 47.73
C LEU A 6 -3.67 -33.20 46.28
N ALA A 7 -4.14 -34.10 45.42
CA ALA A 7 -3.82 -34.08 43.98
C ALA A 7 -4.47 -32.88 43.28
N LEU A 8 -5.72 -32.55 43.65
CA LEU A 8 -6.45 -31.41 43.09
C LEU A 8 -5.85 -30.07 43.54
N ALA A 9 -5.44 -29.96 44.81
CA ALA A 9 -4.75 -28.78 45.34
C ALA A 9 -3.40 -28.51 44.65
N ARG A 10 -2.63 -29.57 44.33
CA ARG A 10 -1.37 -29.48 43.58
C ARG A 10 -1.58 -29.10 42.11
N GLY A 11 -2.63 -29.62 41.48
CA GLY A 11 -3.02 -29.21 40.12
C GLY A 11 -3.38 -27.72 40.04
N LEU A 12 -4.17 -27.22 40.99
CA LEU A 12 -4.56 -25.80 41.06
C LEU A 12 -3.40 -24.86 41.34
N THR A 13 -2.44 -25.26 42.18
CA THR A 13 -1.24 -24.44 42.44
C THR A 13 -0.33 -24.39 41.23
N ILE A 14 -0.17 -25.50 40.48
CA ILE A 14 0.63 -25.50 39.24
C ILE A 14 -0.03 -24.62 38.17
N VAL A 15 -1.35 -24.70 38.00
CA VAL A 15 -2.07 -23.84 37.05
C VAL A 15 -1.99 -22.37 37.45
N ALA A 16 -2.16 -22.05 38.74
CA ALA A 16 -2.02 -20.67 39.23
C ALA A 16 -0.60 -20.12 39.04
N VAL A 17 0.44 -20.94 39.29
CA VAL A 17 1.83 -20.55 39.07
C VAL A 17 2.14 -20.39 37.58
N VAL A 18 1.61 -21.24 36.70
CA VAL A 18 1.76 -21.10 35.24
C VAL A 18 1.02 -19.87 34.73
N CYS A 19 -0.18 -19.57 35.23
CA CYS A 19 -0.90 -18.34 34.90
C CYS A 19 -0.18 -17.09 35.43
N LEU A 20 0.41 -17.15 36.62
CA LEU A 20 1.26 -16.09 37.15
C LEU A 20 2.56 -15.94 36.35
N PHE A 21 3.17 -17.03 35.89
CA PHE A 21 4.36 -16.97 35.03
C PHE A 21 4.07 -16.44 33.62
N LEU A 22 2.89 -16.76 33.06
CA LEU A 22 2.44 -16.19 31.79
C LEU A 22 2.04 -14.71 31.95
N SER A 23 1.42 -14.34 33.06
CA SER A 23 1.09 -12.95 33.38
C SER A 23 2.33 -12.11 33.69
N THR A 24 3.33 -12.68 34.36
CA THR A 24 4.59 -11.98 34.69
C THR A 24 5.54 -11.90 33.51
N LYS A 25 5.52 -12.84 32.56
CA LYS A 25 6.22 -12.68 31.27
C LYS A 25 5.64 -11.53 30.44
N ASN A 26 4.37 -11.16 30.62
CA ASN A 26 3.78 -9.93 30.07
C ASN A 26 4.10 -8.66 30.89
N LEU A 27 4.72 -8.79 32.06
CA LEU A 27 5.11 -7.69 32.96
C LEU A 27 6.63 -7.45 33.01
N ILE A 28 7.44 -8.27 32.33
CA ILE A 28 8.86 -7.98 32.12
C ILE A 28 8.95 -6.93 31.01
N GLY A 29 8.81 -5.67 31.43
CA GLY A 29 9.34 -4.47 30.77
C GLY A 29 9.25 -4.46 29.24
N SER A 30 8.05 -4.54 28.67
CA SER A 30 7.86 -3.91 27.37
C SER A 30 8.10 -2.41 27.58
N PRO A 31 9.09 -1.78 26.93
CA PRO A 31 9.19 -0.32 26.96
C PRO A 31 7.82 0.24 26.62
N SER A 32 7.38 1.29 27.32
CA SER A 32 6.04 1.83 27.05
C SER A 32 5.95 2.13 25.55
N LEU A 33 4.82 1.87 24.89
CA LEU A 33 4.71 2.00 23.44
C LEU A 33 5.09 3.41 22.93
N ASN A 34 4.99 4.42 23.80
CA ASN A 34 5.44 5.78 23.52
C ASN A 34 6.97 5.91 23.59
N ASP A 35 7.63 5.15 24.47
CA ASP A 35 9.08 5.07 24.55
C ASP A 35 9.69 4.34 23.36
N SER A 36 9.08 3.26 22.86
CA SER A 36 9.65 2.57 21.68
C SER A 36 9.50 3.39 20.40
N TRP A 37 8.43 4.20 20.29
CA TRP A 37 8.29 5.18 19.21
C TRP A 37 9.38 6.25 19.27
N SER A 38 9.57 6.91 20.42
CA SER A 38 10.59 7.96 20.57
C SER A 38 12.01 7.41 20.38
N GLN A 39 12.32 6.24 20.94
CA GLN A 39 13.59 5.54 20.76
C GLN A 39 13.84 5.21 19.29
N SER A 40 12.82 4.79 18.53
CA SER A 40 12.97 4.52 17.10
C SER A 40 13.31 5.78 16.29
N LEU A 41 12.68 6.92 16.62
CA LEU A 41 12.98 8.19 15.98
C LEU A 41 14.39 8.67 16.31
N ASP A 42 14.84 8.48 17.55
CA ASP A 42 16.20 8.83 17.95
C ASP A 42 17.25 7.86 17.37
N ALA A 43 16.91 6.59 17.15
CA ALA A 43 17.75 5.65 16.41
C ALA A 43 17.89 6.06 14.92
N LEU A 44 16.81 6.56 14.30
CA LEU A 44 16.87 7.13 12.94
C LEU A 44 17.77 8.38 12.88
N LYS A 45 17.66 9.28 13.86
CA LYS A 45 18.54 10.47 13.93
C LYS A 45 20.01 10.12 14.14
N ARG A 46 20.28 9.03 14.85
CA ARG A 46 21.63 8.49 15.10
C ARG A 46 22.15 7.60 13.96
N ASP A 47 21.46 7.57 12.81
CA ASP A 47 21.80 6.76 11.64
C ASP A 47 22.04 5.27 11.98
N SER A 48 21.20 4.73 12.86
CA SER A 48 21.24 3.33 13.30
C SER A 48 20.04 2.56 12.72
N PRO A 49 20.02 2.28 11.41
CA PRO A 49 18.83 1.77 10.71
C PRO A 49 18.37 0.40 11.20
N LYS A 50 19.29 -0.47 11.66
CA LYS A 50 18.95 -1.80 12.19
C LYS A 50 18.12 -1.70 13.46
N GLU A 51 18.55 -0.87 14.40
CA GLU A 51 17.86 -0.64 15.67
C GLU A 51 16.50 0.02 15.43
N ALA A 52 16.47 1.07 14.59
CA ALA A 52 15.23 1.76 14.22
C ALA A 52 14.21 0.81 13.57
N CYS A 53 14.63 -0.02 12.62
CA CYS A 53 13.75 -0.98 11.95
C CYS A 53 13.21 -2.04 12.92
N ALA A 54 14.02 -2.55 13.85
CA ALA A 54 13.55 -3.51 14.85
C ALA A 54 12.47 -2.90 15.75
N LEU A 55 12.76 -1.74 16.34
CA LEU A 55 11.82 -1.03 17.22
C LEU A 55 10.50 -0.67 16.52
N LEU A 56 10.56 -0.25 15.25
CA LEU A 56 9.37 0.06 14.46
C LEU A 56 8.56 -1.18 14.10
N LYS A 57 9.21 -2.30 13.74
CA LYS A 57 8.51 -3.58 13.46
C LYS A 57 7.76 -4.06 14.71
N ASP A 58 8.40 -3.98 15.88
CA ASP A 58 7.78 -4.34 17.15
C ASP A 58 6.60 -3.42 17.48
N TRP A 59 6.76 -2.10 17.31
CA TRP A 59 5.70 -1.12 17.53
C TRP A 59 4.49 -1.38 16.62
N VAL A 60 4.73 -1.61 15.31
CA VAL A 60 3.68 -1.90 14.33
C VAL A 60 2.97 -3.21 14.66
N GLY A 61 3.72 -4.24 15.06
CA GLY A 61 3.15 -5.53 15.47
C GLY A 61 2.20 -5.38 16.66
N LEU A 62 2.62 -4.64 17.70
CA LEU A 62 1.80 -4.37 18.88
C LEU A 62 0.56 -3.53 18.53
N LYS A 63 0.71 -2.44 17.78
CA LYS A 63 -0.43 -1.59 17.40
C LYS A 63 -1.42 -2.27 16.47
N SER A 64 -0.94 -3.15 15.59
CA SER A 64 -1.81 -3.96 14.75
C SER A 64 -2.67 -4.93 15.58
N GLN A 65 -2.16 -5.46 16.69
CA GLN A 65 -2.94 -6.30 17.61
C GLN A 65 -4.01 -5.48 18.36
N GLU A 66 -3.75 -4.20 18.60
CA GLU A 66 -4.72 -3.24 19.15
C GLU A 66 -5.72 -2.70 18.11
N GLY A 67 -5.59 -3.10 16.83
CA GLY A 67 -6.42 -2.60 15.73
C GLY A 67 -6.09 -1.17 15.29
N ILE A 68 -4.98 -0.60 15.77
CA ILE A 68 -4.54 0.76 15.43
C ILE A 68 -3.62 0.68 14.22
N GLN A 69 -4.04 1.32 13.12
CA GLN A 69 -3.22 1.49 11.92
C GLN A 69 -2.83 2.96 11.76
N SER A 70 -1.53 3.24 11.72
CA SER A 70 -0.98 4.57 11.48
C SER A 70 0.01 4.50 10.32
N ALA A 71 0.03 5.53 9.48
CA ALA A 71 0.91 5.60 8.31
C ALA A 71 2.36 5.92 8.68
N GLU A 72 2.58 6.77 9.69
CA GLU A 72 3.89 7.28 10.07
C GLU A 72 4.95 6.18 10.38
N PRO A 73 4.63 5.10 11.10
CA PRO A 73 5.56 3.98 11.30
C PRO A 73 5.97 3.30 9.99
N PHE A 74 5.04 3.09 9.06
CA PHE A 74 5.35 2.48 7.75
C PHE A 74 6.23 3.38 6.89
N PHE A 75 6.03 4.70 6.97
CA PHE A 75 6.93 5.67 6.33
C PHE A 75 8.35 5.52 6.87
N ASN A 76 8.52 5.50 8.19
CA ASN A 76 9.83 5.35 8.82
C ASN A 76 10.47 3.96 8.56
N LEU A 77 9.66 2.90 8.55
CA LEU A 77 10.09 1.55 8.17
C LEU A 77 10.62 1.51 6.73
N SER A 78 9.99 2.24 5.82
CA SER A 78 10.47 2.32 4.44
C SER A 78 11.87 2.94 4.35
N LEU A 79 12.14 3.98 5.14
CA LEU A 79 13.45 4.66 5.19
C LEU A 79 14.54 3.73 5.75
N CYS A 80 14.32 3.10 6.90
CA CYS A 80 15.34 2.23 7.48
C CYS A 80 15.55 0.97 6.63
N SER A 81 14.48 0.36 6.08
CA SER A 81 14.61 -0.82 5.21
C SER A 81 15.39 -0.49 3.93
N TRP A 82 15.22 0.72 3.42
CA TRP A 82 16.01 1.22 2.28
C TRP A 82 17.50 1.31 2.61
N GLN A 83 17.84 1.88 3.78
CA GLN A 83 19.22 1.95 4.27
C GLN A 83 19.83 0.56 4.49
N LEU A 84 19.03 -0.43 4.86
CA LEU A 84 19.44 -1.84 5.00
C LEU A 84 19.56 -2.60 3.68
N LYS A 85 19.31 -1.95 2.54
CA LYS A 85 19.27 -2.55 1.19
C LYS A 85 18.15 -3.58 1.00
N GLU A 86 17.13 -3.59 1.86
CA GLU A 86 15.91 -4.38 1.72
C GLU A 86 14.93 -3.66 0.75
N ARG A 87 15.33 -3.53 -0.53
CA ARG A 87 14.69 -2.64 -1.51
C ARG A 87 13.19 -2.90 -1.72
N ALA A 88 12.80 -4.16 -1.96
CA ALA A 88 11.40 -4.52 -2.15
C ALA A 88 10.54 -4.20 -0.93
N GLN A 89 11.03 -4.55 0.25
CA GLN A 89 10.32 -4.36 1.50
C GLN A 89 10.16 -2.86 1.85
N ALA A 90 11.19 -2.05 1.57
CA ALA A 90 11.11 -0.61 1.70
C ALA A 90 10.00 0.00 0.83
N VAL A 91 9.89 -0.43 -0.43
CA VAL A 91 8.86 0.06 -1.36
C VAL A 91 7.46 -0.38 -0.92
N VAL A 92 7.32 -1.63 -0.46
CA VAL A 92 6.05 -2.14 0.10
C VAL A 92 5.62 -1.32 1.32
N TYR A 93 6.52 -1.00 2.24
CA TYR A 93 6.21 -0.15 3.39
C TYR A 93 5.83 1.28 3.00
N ALA A 94 6.52 1.86 2.01
CA ALA A 94 6.17 3.19 1.51
C ALA A 94 4.77 3.23 0.86
N LEU A 95 4.41 2.21 0.07
CA LEU A 95 3.06 2.06 -0.48
C LEU A 95 2.01 1.83 0.62
N THR A 96 2.34 1.05 1.65
CA THR A 96 1.44 0.83 2.80
C THR A 96 1.18 2.14 3.55
N SER A 97 2.23 2.94 3.81
CA SER A 97 2.08 4.28 4.38
C SER A 97 1.15 5.15 3.53
N LEU A 98 1.36 5.17 2.21
CA LEU A 98 0.56 5.95 1.28
C LEU A 98 -0.94 5.61 1.34
N ASN A 99 -1.27 4.31 1.41
CA ASN A 99 -2.64 3.83 1.50
C ASN A 99 -3.32 4.24 2.82
N LEU A 100 -2.58 4.18 3.93
CA LEU A 100 -3.08 4.55 5.26
C LEU A 100 -3.23 6.07 5.45
N ARG A 101 -2.61 6.91 4.61
CA ARG A 101 -2.74 8.36 4.71
C ARG A 101 -4.05 8.85 4.11
N ASN A 102 -4.80 9.63 4.88
CA ASN A 102 -6.02 10.31 4.40
C ASN A 102 -5.74 11.72 3.84
N SER A 103 -4.60 12.33 4.16
CA SER A 103 -4.28 13.70 3.75
C SER A 103 -3.53 13.73 2.41
N PRO A 104 -4.03 14.45 1.38
CA PRO A 104 -3.34 14.58 0.09
C PRO A 104 -1.93 15.19 0.19
N LEU A 105 -1.73 16.14 1.11
CA LEU A 105 -0.43 16.78 1.33
C LEU A 105 0.60 15.79 1.87
N LYS A 106 0.21 14.95 2.85
CA LYS A 106 1.08 13.90 3.40
C LYS A 106 1.28 12.74 2.42
N ARG A 107 0.32 12.45 1.52
CA ARG A 107 0.53 11.47 0.44
C ARG A 107 1.62 11.91 -0.53
N ASN A 108 1.74 13.22 -0.79
CA ASN A 108 2.76 13.74 -1.68
C ASN A 108 4.20 13.47 -1.19
N SER A 109 4.45 13.47 0.12
CA SER A 109 5.78 13.12 0.65
C SER A 109 6.13 11.66 0.39
N ASP A 110 5.16 10.75 0.55
CA ASP A 110 5.35 9.32 0.31
C ASP A 110 5.56 9.05 -1.20
N ILE A 111 4.83 9.74 -2.07
CA ILE A 111 5.02 9.68 -3.53
C ILE A 111 6.43 10.15 -3.91
N LYS A 112 6.90 11.27 -3.35
CA LYS A 112 8.27 11.76 -3.59
C LYS A 112 9.33 10.78 -3.11
N LEU A 113 9.09 10.11 -1.98
CA LEU A 113 10.00 9.07 -1.47
C LEU A 113 10.05 7.89 -2.43
N LEU A 114 8.90 7.39 -2.87
CA LEU A 114 8.82 6.32 -3.88
C LEU A 114 9.54 6.69 -5.19
N GLN A 115 9.40 7.95 -5.65
CA GLN A 115 10.14 8.50 -6.80
C GLN A 115 11.65 8.45 -6.60
N SER A 116 12.13 8.83 -5.42
CA SER A 116 13.55 8.75 -5.09
C SER A 116 14.06 7.31 -5.12
N PHE A 117 13.28 6.36 -4.62
CA PHE A 117 13.63 4.94 -4.61
C PHE A 117 13.80 4.38 -6.03
N GLN A 118 12.83 4.61 -6.91
CA GLN A 118 12.93 4.11 -8.29
C GLN A 118 14.09 4.75 -9.06
N LYS A 119 14.36 6.04 -8.81
CA LYS A 119 15.50 6.73 -9.43
C LYS A 119 16.84 6.12 -9.03
N GLU A 120 17.01 5.80 -7.74
CA GLU A 120 18.26 5.22 -7.23
C GLU A 120 18.47 3.78 -7.72
N ILE A 121 17.39 3.02 -7.94
CA ILE A 121 17.44 1.68 -8.52
C ILE A 121 17.81 1.70 -10.02
N GLY A 122 17.88 2.88 -10.65
CA GLY A 122 18.37 3.03 -12.02
C GLY A 122 17.30 2.81 -13.09
N ILE A 123 16.01 2.81 -12.72
CA ILE A 123 14.91 2.82 -13.69
C ILE A 123 14.91 4.19 -14.39
N ARG A 124 15.47 4.22 -15.61
CA ARG A 124 15.69 5.45 -16.42
C ARG A 124 14.39 6.21 -16.72
N ASP A 125 13.29 5.48 -16.82
CA ASP A 125 11.96 6.05 -16.91
C ASP A 125 11.43 6.27 -15.50
N ASN A 126 11.77 7.42 -14.91
CA ASN A 126 11.24 7.89 -13.64
C ASN A 126 9.76 7.45 -13.51
N LEU A 127 9.49 6.53 -12.58
CA LEU A 127 8.19 6.21 -11.97
C LEU A 127 7.01 6.96 -12.61
N PRO A 128 6.21 6.27 -13.43
CA PRO A 128 5.97 6.74 -14.79
C PRO A 128 5.53 8.21 -14.78
N SER A 129 6.23 9.03 -15.55
CA SER A 129 5.88 10.41 -15.90
C SER A 129 4.47 10.57 -16.50
N ARG A 130 3.72 9.46 -16.64
CA ARG A 130 2.32 9.43 -17.01
C ARG A 130 1.45 9.78 -15.80
N ASN A 131 0.70 10.86 -15.98
CA ASN A 131 -0.28 11.37 -15.01
C ASN A 131 -1.15 10.28 -14.38
N SER A 132 -1.50 9.18 -15.07
CA SER A 132 -2.37 8.13 -14.56
C SER A 132 -1.89 7.49 -13.25
N PHE A 133 -0.61 7.16 -13.11
CA PHE A 133 -0.08 6.46 -11.92
C PHE A 133 -0.10 7.38 -10.68
N ILE A 134 0.39 8.61 -10.85
CA ILE A 134 0.38 9.63 -9.80
C ILE A 134 -1.07 10.03 -9.46
N LEU A 135 -1.92 10.22 -10.46
CA LEU A 135 -3.34 10.54 -10.26
C LEU A 135 -4.07 9.42 -9.51
N LYS A 136 -3.73 8.14 -9.76
CA LYS A 136 -4.31 6.99 -9.04
C LYS A 136 -3.95 6.99 -7.56
N MET A 137 -2.72 7.39 -7.23
CA MET A 137 -2.24 7.53 -5.86
C MET A 137 -2.82 8.76 -5.15
N ILE A 138 -3.04 9.87 -5.87
CA ILE A 138 -3.61 11.11 -5.32
C ILE A 138 -5.13 11.01 -5.15
N PHE A 139 -5.84 10.45 -6.13
CA PHE A 139 -7.30 10.40 -6.20
C PHE A 139 -7.80 8.96 -5.95
N PRO A 140 -8.06 8.60 -4.67
CA PRO A 140 -8.61 7.29 -4.36
C PRO A 140 -9.99 7.13 -5.00
N THR A 141 -10.35 5.88 -5.29
CA THR A 141 -11.62 5.51 -5.94
C THR A 141 -12.82 6.14 -5.24
N GLY A 142 -12.82 6.13 -3.89
CA GLY A 142 -13.88 6.74 -3.09
C GLY A 142 -14.03 8.25 -3.29
N PHE A 143 -12.94 8.99 -3.51
CA PHE A 143 -12.99 10.42 -3.78
C PHE A 143 -13.65 10.73 -5.13
N LEU A 144 -13.30 9.97 -6.18
CA LEU A 144 -13.90 10.16 -7.51
C LEU A 144 -15.37 9.77 -7.53
N ILE A 145 -15.75 8.69 -6.83
CA ILE A 145 -17.14 8.29 -6.62
C ILE A 145 -17.90 9.41 -5.89
N PHE A 146 -17.33 9.94 -4.81
CA PHE A 146 -17.92 11.07 -4.08
C PHE A 146 -18.12 12.30 -4.98
N LEU A 147 -17.14 12.63 -5.82
CA LEU A 147 -17.25 13.74 -6.77
C LEU A 147 -18.40 13.53 -7.76
N GLY A 148 -18.56 12.31 -8.27
CA GLY A 148 -19.69 11.92 -9.12
C GLY A 148 -21.04 12.05 -8.41
N PHE A 149 -21.14 11.55 -7.17
CA PHE A 149 -22.36 11.71 -6.36
C PHE A 149 -22.68 13.19 -6.07
N LEU A 150 -21.67 14.00 -5.78
CA LEU A 150 -21.84 15.43 -5.54
C LEU A 150 -22.44 16.13 -6.79
N GLY A 151 -21.92 15.82 -7.98
CA GLY A 151 -22.49 16.30 -9.24
C GLY A 151 -23.94 15.85 -9.45
N ALA A 152 -24.24 14.59 -9.13
CA ALA A 152 -25.60 14.04 -9.24
C ALA A 152 -26.58 14.71 -8.27
N TRP A 153 -26.15 14.99 -7.04
CA TRP A 153 -26.93 15.72 -6.05
C TRP A 153 -27.25 17.14 -6.49
N ILE A 154 -26.27 17.85 -7.05
CA ILE A 154 -26.49 19.19 -7.63
C ILE A 154 -27.53 19.11 -8.75
N LEU A 155 -27.46 18.10 -9.61
CA LEU A 155 -28.42 17.90 -10.69
C LEU A 155 -29.83 17.65 -10.17
N ILE A 156 -30.00 16.71 -9.23
CA ILE A 156 -31.29 16.42 -8.61
C ILE A 156 -31.85 17.69 -7.98
N GLY A 157 -31.06 18.40 -7.16
CA GLY A 157 -31.47 19.67 -6.55
C GLY A 157 -31.94 20.69 -7.59
N THR A 158 -31.21 20.87 -8.68
CA THR A 158 -31.61 21.81 -9.73
C THR A 158 -32.88 21.40 -10.47
N LEU A 159 -33.21 20.12 -10.54
CA LEU A 159 -34.44 19.62 -11.15
C LEU A 159 -35.63 19.76 -10.18
N THR A 160 -35.44 19.47 -8.89
CA THR A 160 -36.51 19.51 -7.87
C THR A 160 -36.94 20.95 -7.52
N PHE A 161 -36.00 21.90 -7.50
CA PHE A 161 -36.29 23.31 -7.22
C PHE A 161 -36.68 24.12 -8.48
N ARG A 162 -36.78 23.46 -9.64
CA ARG A 162 -37.12 24.12 -10.91
C ARG A 162 -38.62 24.39 -10.99
N LYS A 163 -39.04 25.59 -10.56
CA LYS A 163 -40.43 26.06 -10.72
C LYS A 163 -40.80 26.44 -12.15
N ASN A 164 -39.84 26.67 -13.06
CA ASN A 164 -40.10 27.17 -14.41
C ASN A 164 -39.31 26.39 -15.48
N LYS A 165 -40.00 25.88 -16.51
CA LYS A 165 -39.53 24.79 -17.39
C LYS A 165 -38.58 25.18 -18.53
N THR A 166 -38.30 26.46 -18.78
CA THR A 166 -37.80 26.89 -20.11
C THR A 166 -36.33 27.32 -20.22
N SER A 167 -35.57 27.46 -19.13
CA SER A 167 -34.14 27.87 -19.23
C SER A 167 -33.22 26.94 -18.44
N ILE A 168 -32.15 26.44 -19.09
CA ILE A 168 -31.12 25.60 -18.47
C ILE A 168 -30.45 26.43 -17.36
N HIS A 169 -30.61 25.99 -16.11
CA HIS A 169 -30.08 26.72 -14.96
C HIS A 169 -28.56 26.56 -14.91
N PRO A 170 -27.76 27.62 -14.68
CA PRO A 170 -26.30 27.51 -14.64
C PRO A 170 -25.79 26.47 -13.64
N LEU A 171 -26.47 26.26 -12.50
CA LEU A 171 -26.13 25.16 -11.58
C LEU A 171 -26.25 23.77 -12.21
N SER A 172 -27.19 23.55 -13.13
CA SER A 172 -27.31 22.26 -13.81
C SER A 172 -26.12 22.00 -14.75
N ILE A 173 -25.56 23.06 -15.35
CA ILE A 173 -24.32 22.96 -16.15
C ILE A 173 -23.13 22.61 -15.26
N ILE A 174 -23.06 23.19 -14.06
CA ILE A 174 -22.02 22.87 -13.06
C ILE A 174 -22.14 21.40 -12.62
N GLY A 175 -23.35 20.93 -12.30
CA GLY A 175 -23.61 19.55 -11.92
C GLY A 175 -23.22 18.54 -13.02
N ILE A 176 -23.58 18.81 -14.27
CA ILE A 176 -23.18 18.00 -15.44
C ILE A 176 -21.66 17.98 -15.58
N SER A 177 -21.01 19.14 -15.49
CA SER A 177 -19.55 19.25 -15.59
C SER A 177 -18.84 18.43 -14.51
N ILE A 178 -19.29 18.51 -13.25
CA ILE A 178 -18.71 17.76 -12.14
C ILE A 178 -18.89 16.24 -12.34
N CYS A 179 -20.09 15.80 -12.73
CA CYS A 179 -20.34 14.40 -13.06
C CYS A 179 -19.45 13.92 -14.22
N GLY A 180 -19.39 14.70 -15.30
CA GLY A 180 -18.61 14.37 -16.49
C GLY A 180 -17.12 14.25 -16.17
N ILE A 181 -16.58 15.23 -15.45
CA ILE A 181 -15.18 15.21 -14.99
C ILE A 181 -14.94 14.00 -14.10
N GLY A 182 -15.77 13.78 -13.07
CA GLY A 182 -15.62 12.64 -12.16
C GLY A 182 -15.61 11.30 -12.88
N MET A 183 -16.54 11.09 -13.83
CA MET A 183 -16.63 9.86 -14.62
C MET A 183 -15.45 9.68 -15.57
N ILE A 184 -15.04 10.74 -16.29
CA ILE A 184 -13.89 10.68 -17.20
C ILE A 184 -12.61 10.34 -16.44
N PHE A 185 -12.37 11.02 -15.30
CA PHE A 185 -11.23 10.75 -14.45
C PHE A 185 -11.28 9.34 -13.85
N PHE A 186 -12.46 8.87 -13.43
CA PHE A 186 -12.63 7.51 -12.93
C PHE A 186 -12.27 6.45 -13.98
N VAL A 187 -12.79 6.58 -15.21
CA VAL A 187 -12.50 5.64 -16.30
C VAL A 187 -11.01 5.70 -16.66
N PHE A 188 -10.45 6.89 -16.80
CA PHE A 188 -9.06 7.09 -17.20
C PHE A 188 -8.05 6.56 -16.16
N ILE A 189 -8.33 6.74 -14.87
CA ILE A 189 -7.42 6.38 -13.78
C ILE A 189 -7.60 4.92 -13.34
N HIS A 190 -8.85 4.46 -13.20
CA HIS A 190 -9.16 3.20 -12.50
C HIS A 190 -9.67 2.08 -13.39
N GLN A 191 -10.27 2.36 -14.55
CA GLN A 191 -10.70 1.30 -15.48
C GLN A 191 -9.63 0.95 -16.52
N LEU A 192 -8.87 1.93 -16.99
CA LEU A 192 -7.84 1.71 -18.01
C LEU A 192 -6.48 1.29 -17.44
N GLY A 193 -6.25 1.48 -16.14
CA GLY A 193 -5.01 1.10 -15.44
C GLY A 193 -5.24 -0.05 -14.46
N GLY A 194 -4.35 -1.05 -14.42
CA GLY A 194 -4.50 -2.18 -13.50
C GLY A 194 -3.85 -1.96 -12.12
N PRO A 195 -3.84 -3.00 -11.26
CA PRO A 195 -3.33 -2.88 -9.90
C PRO A 195 -1.82 -2.61 -9.87
N ILE A 196 -1.37 -1.90 -8.82
CA ILE A 196 0.05 -1.62 -8.58
C ILE A 196 0.66 -2.83 -7.86
N ALA A 197 1.83 -3.28 -8.33
CA ALA A 197 2.61 -4.34 -7.70
C ALA A 197 4.08 -3.96 -7.58
N VAL A 198 4.82 -4.72 -6.78
CA VAL A 198 6.25 -4.54 -6.53
C VAL A 198 6.97 -5.83 -6.90
N ILE A 199 8.13 -5.73 -7.52
CA ILE A 199 9.01 -6.87 -7.77
C ILE A 199 9.73 -7.24 -6.48
N THR A 200 9.58 -8.49 -6.04
CA THR A 200 10.08 -8.96 -4.73
C THR A 200 11.19 -9.99 -4.82
N ALA A 201 11.61 -10.40 -6.01
CA ALA A 201 12.67 -11.38 -6.18
C ALA A 201 14.01 -10.85 -5.63
N ASP A 202 14.86 -11.76 -5.11
CA ASP A 202 16.21 -11.44 -4.63
C ASP A 202 17.18 -11.05 -5.76
N LYS A 203 16.83 -11.40 -6.99
CA LYS A 203 17.58 -11.10 -8.22
C LYS A 203 16.71 -10.28 -9.17
N GLU A 204 17.35 -9.70 -10.17
CA GLU A 204 16.64 -9.02 -11.25
C GLU A 204 15.71 -10.01 -11.99
N VAL A 205 14.54 -9.51 -12.37
CA VAL A 205 13.48 -10.31 -12.98
C VAL A 205 13.35 -9.95 -14.45
N PRO A 206 13.41 -10.93 -15.36
CA PRO A 206 13.25 -10.68 -16.78
C PRO A 206 11.79 -10.31 -17.12
N ILE A 207 11.65 -9.27 -17.94
CA ILE A 207 10.43 -8.96 -18.68
C ILE A 207 10.54 -9.63 -20.04
N PHE A 208 9.49 -10.34 -20.44
CA PHE A 208 9.41 -11.00 -21.74
C PHE A 208 8.46 -10.26 -22.69
N ALA A 209 8.83 -10.15 -23.96
CA ALA A 209 7.91 -10.05 -25.08
C ALA A 209 7.59 -11.46 -25.59
N PHE A 210 6.40 -11.67 -26.14
CA PHE A 210 6.12 -12.88 -26.91
C PHE A 210 6.11 -12.51 -28.39
N ASP A 211 6.95 -13.17 -29.18
CA ASP A 211 6.96 -13.01 -30.63
C ASP A 211 5.69 -13.63 -31.27
N LYS A 212 5.54 -13.48 -32.59
CA LYS A 212 4.42 -14.10 -33.33
C LYS A 212 4.41 -15.63 -33.27
N SER A 213 5.54 -16.23 -32.90
CA SER A 213 5.74 -17.68 -32.75
C SER A 213 5.40 -18.16 -31.32
N GLY A 214 5.14 -17.25 -30.38
CA GLY A 214 4.83 -17.54 -28.99
C GLY A 214 6.06 -17.78 -28.10
N ASN A 215 7.28 -17.56 -28.61
CA ASN A 215 8.51 -17.70 -27.86
C ASN A 215 8.77 -16.44 -27.01
N PRO A 216 9.15 -16.60 -25.73
CA PRO A 216 9.50 -15.48 -24.87
C PRO A 216 10.87 -14.91 -25.28
N GLU A 217 10.90 -13.64 -25.66
CA GLU A 217 12.11 -12.86 -25.89
C GLU A 217 12.33 -11.93 -24.70
N GLU A 218 13.50 -11.99 -24.07
CA GLU A 218 13.84 -11.13 -22.93
C GLU A 218 14.05 -9.69 -23.42
N LEU A 219 13.25 -8.76 -22.89
CA LEU A 219 13.33 -7.35 -23.22
C LEU A 219 14.28 -6.59 -22.30
N ALA A 220 14.16 -6.85 -21.00
CA ALA A 220 14.87 -6.13 -19.95
C ALA A 220 14.85 -6.91 -18.65
N LEU A 221 15.81 -6.60 -17.78
CA LEU A 221 15.86 -7.08 -16.40
C LEU A 221 15.39 -5.95 -15.47
N LEU A 222 14.41 -6.26 -14.61
CA LEU A 222 13.94 -5.33 -13.59
C LEU A 222 14.48 -5.71 -12.20
N PRO A 223 15.15 -4.81 -11.51
CA PRO A 223 15.63 -5.04 -10.15
C PRO A 223 14.52 -5.18 -9.11
N SER A 224 14.88 -5.78 -7.98
CA SER A 224 14.03 -5.87 -6.79
C SER A 224 13.61 -4.48 -6.30
N GLY A 225 12.34 -4.33 -5.91
CA GLY A 225 11.75 -3.05 -5.51
C GLY A 225 11.25 -2.19 -6.67
N THR A 226 11.36 -2.62 -7.93
CA THR A 226 10.67 -1.91 -9.02
C THR A 226 9.16 -1.97 -8.84
N MET A 227 8.51 -0.82 -8.92
CA MET A 227 7.05 -0.74 -8.95
C MET A 227 6.54 -0.90 -10.38
N ILE A 228 5.50 -1.71 -10.52
CA ILE A 228 4.92 -2.05 -11.82
C ILE A 228 3.40 -1.84 -11.79
N GLU A 229 2.87 -1.39 -12.93
CA GLU A 229 1.43 -1.37 -13.16
C GLU A 229 1.06 -2.61 -13.97
N LEU A 230 0.16 -3.44 -13.43
CA LEU A 230 -0.26 -4.67 -14.07
C LEU A 230 -1.36 -4.40 -15.12
N GLY A 231 -1.40 -5.20 -16.18
CA GLY A 231 -2.48 -5.18 -17.15
C GLY A 231 -3.68 -6.03 -16.70
N VAL A 232 -4.84 -5.79 -17.32
CA VAL A 232 -6.00 -6.68 -17.16
C VAL A 232 -5.67 -7.99 -17.86
N ASN A 233 -5.54 -9.07 -17.08
CA ASN A 233 -5.21 -10.38 -17.62
C ASN A 233 -6.38 -10.89 -18.48
N LYS A 234 -6.30 -10.71 -19.80
CA LYS A 234 -7.31 -11.21 -20.75
C LYS A 234 -7.07 -12.67 -21.16
N ASN A 235 -5.98 -13.29 -20.72
CA ASN A 235 -5.62 -14.65 -21.09
C ASN A 235 -5.64 -15.58 -19.87
N GLU A 236 -6.79 -16.21 -19.64
CA GLU A 236 -6.98 -17.26 -18.62
C GLU A 236 -6.05 -18.48 -18.82
N ASN A 237 -5.51 -18.66 -20.03
CA ASN A 237 -4.66 -19.80 -20.39
C ASN A 237 -3.17 -19.65 -20.03
N LYS A 238 -2.71 -18.52 -19.49
CA LYS A 238 -1.32 -18.34 -19.02
C LYS A 238 -1.32 -17.94 -17.54
N ASN A 239 -1.63 -18.89 -16.65
CA ASN A 239 -1.69 -18.68 -15.20
C ASN A 239 -0.36 -18.25 -14.54
N GLU A 240 0.75 -18.35 -15.26
CA GLU A 240 2.10 -18.08 -14.73
C GLU A 240 2.61 -16.67 -15.04
N PHE A 241 2.05 -15.97 -16.02
CA PHE A 241 2.54 -14.67 -16.48
C PHE A 241 1.48 -13.57 -16.32
N VAL A 242 1.94 -12.40 -15.92
CA VAL A 242 1.13 -11.18 -15.80
C VAL A 242 1.67 -10.13 -16.74
N GLN A 243 0.77 -9.46 -17.45
CA GLN A 243 1.14 -8.35 -18.31
C GLN A 243 1.59 -7.17 -17.44
N VAL A 244 2.73 -6.58 -17.77
CA VAL A 244 3.24 -5.34 -17.20
C VAL A 244 2.96 -4.21 -18.19
N LEU A 245 2.31 -3.15 -17.73
CA LEU A 245 2.02 -1.94 -18.50
C LEU A 245 3.08 -0.86 -18.29
N GLN A 246 3.67 -0.79 -17.10
CA GLN A 246 4.68 0.19 -16.67
C GLN A 246 5.69 -0.47 -15.72
N PRO A 247 6.97 -0.02 -15.67
CA PRO A 247 7.53 1.08 -16.47
C PRO A 247 7.76 0.69 -17.94
N MET A 248 7.86 -0.60 -18.24
CA MET A 248 8.05 -1.13 -19.59
C MET A 248 6.96 -2.14 -19.91
N GLY A 249 6.46 -2.14 -21.14
CA GLY A 249 5.44 -3.08 -21.60
C GLY A 249 6.02 -4.49 -21.77
N GLY A 250 5.34 -5.52 -21.26
CA GLY A 250 5.76 -6.92 -21.44
C GLY A 250 5.06 -7.89 -20.50
N TRP A 251 5.71 -9.00 -20.19
CA TRP A 251 5.18 -10.08 -19.35
C TRP A 251 6.18 -10.50 -18.29
N ILE A 252 5.73 -10.66 -17.06
CA ILE A 252 6.54 -11.09 -15.91
C ILE A 252 5.90 -12.29 -15.23
N LYS A 253 6.70 -13.14 -14.58
CA LYS A 253 6.16 -14.25 -13.80
C LYS A 253 5.40 -13.78 -12.57
N LYS A 254 4.27 -14.40 -12.26
CA LYS A 254 3.41 -14.02 -11.13
C LYS A 254 4.07 -14.23 -9.76
N GLU A 255 4.95 -15.21 -9.62
CA GLU A 255 5.65 -15.51 -8.36
C GLU A 255 6.66 -14.43 -7.94
N SER A 256 7.16 -13.65 -8.90
CA SER A 256 8.15 -12.60 -8.65
C SER A 256 7.54 -11.25 -8.24
N ILE A 257 6.22 -11.17 -8.12
CA ILE A 257 5.50 -9.93 -7.86
C ILE A 257 4.66 -10.03 -6.58
N GLN A 258 4.63 -8.95 -5.82
CA GLN A 258 3.71 -8.76 -4.71
C GLN A 258 2.75 -7.62 -5.04
N THR A 259 1.46 -7.95 -5.15
CA THR A 259 0.42 -6.94 -5.32
C THR A 259 0.21 -6.22 -3.99
N VAL A 260 0.40 -4.91 -3.99
CA VAL A 260 0.05 -4.06 -2.84
C VAL A 260 -1.31 -3.47 -3.15
N ILE A 261 -2.35 -4.02 -2.53
CA ILE A 261 -3.73 -3.59 -2.76
C ILE A 261 -3.90 -2.20 -2.13
N PRO A 262 -4.28 -1.16 -2.91
CA PRO A 262 -4.68 0.14 -2.39
C PRO A 262 -6.05 0.13 -1.71
#